data_AF-A0AAD7FX89-F1
#
_entry.id   AF-A0AAD7FX89-F1
#
_cell.length_a   1.000
_cell.length_b   1.000
_cell.length_c   1.000
_cell.angle_alpha   90.00
_cell.angle_beta   90.00
_cell.angle_gamma   90.00
#
_symmetry.space_group_name_H-M   'P 1'
#
loop_
_entity.id
_entity.type
_entity.pdbx_description
1 polymer ?
#
loop_
_entity_poly.entity_id
_entity_poly.type
_entity_poly.pdbx_seq_one_letter_code
_entity_poly.pdbx_strand_id
1 'polypeptide(L)' 'AEAFLQAGQPYPGDADIQDAPRFLVYQISDTQHIIMDNMLDEDVPISTRFIRDSDYDLVAWYAEHRRRVLGVPLDD' A
#
# COMPACT_ATOMS: atom_id res chain seq x y z
N ALA A 1 -9.64 -1.76 3.51
CA ALA A 1 -8.18 -1.80 3.32
C ALA A 1 -7.61 -0.39 3.28
N GLU A 2 -8.29 0.55 2.60
CA GLU A 2 -7.89 1.95 2.45
C GLU A 2 -7.60 2.65 3.78
N ALA A 3 -8.47 2.48 4.79
CA ALA A 3 -8.29 3.14 6.08
C ALA A 3 -7.00 2.71 6.80
N PHE A 4 -6.62 1.42 6.70
CA PHE A 4 -5.35 0.94 7.24
C PHE A 4 -4.18 1.54 6.48
N LEU A 5 -4.25 1.54 5.15
CA LEU A 5 -3.21 2.14 4.31
C LEU A 5 -3.07 3.65 4.57
N GLN A 6 -4.17 4.38 4.74
CA GLN A 6 -4.16 5.80 5.08
C GLN A 6 -3.52 6.05 6.45
N ALA A 7 -3.87 5.24 7.46
CA ALA A 7 -3.33 5.36 8.81
C ALA A 7 -1.84 4.98 8.91
N GLY A 8 -1.33 4.19 7.96
CA GLY A 8 0.06 3.75 7.90
C GLY A 8 1.05 4.79 7.36
N GLN A 9 0.57 5.94 6.90
CA GLN A 9 1.43 7.02 6.42
C GLN A 9 2.29 7.63 7.55
N PRO A 10 3.45 8.22 7.22
CA PRO A 10 4.08 8.25 5.90
C PRO A 10 4.74 6.91 5.55
N TYR A 11 4.70 6.57 4.26
CA TYR A 11 5.44 5.46 3.67
C TYR A 11 6.85 5.90 3.25
N PRO A 12 7.78 4.94 3.05
CA PRO A 12 9.11 5.24 2.54
C PRO A 12 9.08 6.06 1.25
N GLY A 13 9.80 7.19 1.26
CA GLY A 13 9.87 8.16 0.17
C GLY A 13 8.80 9.26 0.19
N ASP A 14 7.82 9.17 1.08
CA ASP A 14 6.86 10.26 1.27
C ASP A 14 7.54 11.45 1.95
N ALA A 15 7.21 12.65 1.51
CA ALA A 15 7.69 13.88 2.15
C ALA A 15 6.89 14.24 3.41
N ASP A 16 5.58 13.95 3.41
CA ASP A 16 4.65 14.26 4.50
C ASP A 16 3.39 13.38 4.44
N ILE A 17 2.59 13.40 5.50
CA ILE A 17 1.27 12.74 5.59
C ILE A 17 0.27 13.50 4.71
N GLN A 18 -0.56 12.76 3.99
CA GLN A 18 -1.65 13.32 3.20
C GLN A 18 -2.96 13.32 3.99
N ASP A 19 -3.58 14.50 4.12
CA ASP A 19 -4.91 14.64 4.75
C ASP A 19 -6.05 14.13 3.86
N ALA A 20 -5.85 14.13 2.54
CA ALA A 20 -6.83 13.63 1.57
C ALA A 20 -6.76 12.09 1.45
N PRO A 21 -7.85 11.42 1.02
CA PRO A 21 -7.83 10.00 0.72
C PRO A 21 -6.82 9.68 -0.38
N ARG A 22 -5.71 9.06 0.00
CA ARG A 22 -4.62 8.70 -0.91
C ARG A 22 -4.87 7.39 -1.62
N PHE A 23 -5.41 6.41 -0.89
CA PHE A 23 -5.54 5.05 -1.38
C PHE A 23 -6.96 4.73 -1.80
N LEU A 24 -7.09 4.02 -2.92
CA LEU A 24 -8.29 3.27 -3.29
C LEU A 24 -7.92 1.81 -3.47
N VAL A 25 -8.72 0.89 -2.92
CA VAL A 25 -8.50 -0.55 -3.13
C VAL A 25 -9.72 -1.14 -3.82
N TYR A 26 -9.53 -1.66 -5.03
CA TYR A 26 -10.63 -2.24 -5.80
C TYR A 26 -10.27 -3.61 -6.35
N GLN A 27 -11.28 -4.48 -6.42
CA GLN A 27 -11.14 -5.85 -6.90
C GLN A 27 -11.17 -5.89 -8.43
N ILE A 28 -10.19 -6.56 -9.04
CA ILE A 28 -10.13 -6.75 -10.50
C ILE A 28 -10.43 -8.20 -10.93
N SER A 29 -10.33 -9.15 -10.00
CA SER A 29 -10.72 -10.55 -10.18
C SER A 29 -10.95 -11.23 -8.83
N ASP A 30 -11.41 -12.47 -8.82
CA ASP A 30 -11.60 -13.24 -7.58
C ASP A 30 -10.30 -13.38 -6.75
N THR A 31 -9.14 -13.31 -7.39
CA THR A 31 -7.84 -13.55 -6.77
C THR A 31 -6.95 -12.32 -6.67
N GLN A 32 -7.34 -11.19 -7.26
CA GLN A 32 -6.55 -9.96 -7.28
C GLN A 32 -7.35 -8.69 -7.00
N HIS A 33 -6.70 -7.78 -6.29
CA HIS A 33 -7.08 -6.38 -6.12
C HIS A 33 -5.95 -5.48 -6.64
N ILE A 34 -6.28 -4.22 -6.88
CA ILE A 34 -5.32 -3.13 -7.11
C ILE A 34 -5.41 -2.18 -5.91
N ILE A 35 -4.24 -1.80 -5.39
CA ILE A 35 -4.08 -0.64 -4.51
C ILE A 35 -3.64 0.51 -5.41
N MET A 36 -4.52 1.47 -5.63
CA MET A 36 -4.21 2.70 -6.34
C MET A 36 -3.75 3.74 -5.33
N ASP A 37 -2.54 4.27 -5.52
CA ASP A 37 -1.96 5.36 -4.75
C ASP A 37 -2.04 6.66 -5.55
N ASN A 38 -3.04 7.49 -5.25
CA ASN A 38 -3.29 8.74 -5.96
C ASN A 38 -2.18 9.79 -5.74
N MET A 39 -1.38 9.67 -4.68
CA MET A 39 -0.28 10.60 -4.44
C MET A 39 0.87 10.33 -5.41
N LEU A 40 1.07 9.05 -5.77
CA LEU A 40 2.19 8.60 -6.59
C LEU A 40 1.79 8.28 -8.03
N ASP A 41 0.49 8.31 -8.34
CA ASP A 41 -0.08 7.90 -9.63
C ASP A 41 0.34 6.46 -10.00
N GLU A 42 0.25 5.56 -9.02
CA GLU A 42 0.72 4.17 -9.13
C GLU A 42 -0.38 3.15 -8.78
N ASP A 43 -0.50 2.13 -9.62
CA ASP A 43 -1.36 0.96 -9.40
C ASP A 43 -0.53 -0.25 -8.96
N VAL A 44 -0.73 -0.70 -7.72
CA VAL A 44 0.01 -1.81 -7.14
C VAL A 44 -0.88 -3.05 -7.04
N PRO A 45 -0.61 -4.12 -7.82
CA PRO A 45 -1.38 -5.34 -7.74
C PRO A 45 -1.09 -6.10 -6.46
N ILE A 46 -2.15 -6.59 -5.81
CA ILE A 46 -2.07 -7.39 -4.60
C ILE A 46 -3.04 -8.57 -4.66
N SER A 47 -2.67 -9.71 -4.06
CA SER A 47 -3.57 -10.86 -3.99
C SER A 47 -4.72 -10.59 -3.02
N THR A 48 -5.93 -10.98 -3.42
CA THR A 48 -7.15 -10.90 -2.59
C THR A 48 -6.96 -11.56 -1.22
N ARG A 49 -6.13 -12.60 -1.10
CA ARG A 49 -5.87 -13.27 0.18
C ARG A 49 -5.29 -12.33 1.22
N PHE A 50 -4.42 -11.40 0.82
CA PHE A 50 -3.77 -10.44 1.73
C PHE A 50 -4.70 -9.29 2.11
N ILE A 51 -5.66 -8.96 1.25
CA ILE A 51 -6.68 -7.95 1.55
C ILE A 51 -7.76 -8.49 2.51
N ARG A 52 -8.06 -9.80 2.43
CA ARG A 52 -9.09 -10.44 3.25
C ARG A 52 -8.59 -11.01 4.57
N ASP A 53 -7.28 -11.19 4.70
CA ASP A 53 -6.65 -11.67 5.92
C ASP A 53 -6.45 -10.49 6.89
N SER A 54 -7.18 -10.50 8.01
CA SER A 54 -7.11 -9.45 9.03
C SER A 54 -5.82 -9.48 9.85
N ASP A 55 -5.13 -10.62 9.87
CA ASP A 55 -3.85 -10.77 10.57
C ASP A 55 -2.67 -10.37 9.69
N TYR A 56 -2.94 -10.13 8.39
CA TYR A 56 -1.94 -9.67 7.46
C TYR A 56 -1.66 -8.17 7.63
N ASP A 57 -0.40 -7.82 7.90
CA ASP A 57 0.03 -6.43 8.00
C ASP A 57 0.18 -5.81 6.61
N LEU A 58 -0.95 -5.34 6.07
CA LEU A 58 -1.03 -4.68 4.79
C LEU A 58 -0.20 -3.39 4.73
N VAL A 59 -0.06 -2.70 5.87
CA VAL A 59 0.72 -1.45 5.97
C VAL A 59 2.20 -1.76 5.82
N ALA A 60 2.72 -2.72 6.59
CA ALA A 60 4.11 -3.14 6.48
C ALA A 60 4.45 -3.68 5.08
N TRP A 61 3.54 -4.44 4.47
CA TRP A 61 3.70 -4.91 3.10
C TRP A 61 3.83 -3.76 2.10
N TYR A 62 2.96 -2.75 2.19
CA TYR A 62 3.00 -1.61 1.28
C TYR A 62 4.28 -0.76 1.49
N ALA A 63 4.68 -0.56 2.74
CA ALA A 63 5.93 0.12 3.07
C ALA A 63 7.15 -0.60 2.46
N GLU A 64 7.18 -1.92 2.54
CA GLU A 64 8.22 -2.75 1.94
C GLU A 64 8.20 -2.68 0.40
N HIS A 65 7.02 -2.69 -0.20
CA HIS A 65 6.89 -2.44 -1.64
C HIS A 65 7.52 -1.10 -2.04
N ARG A 66 7.25 -0.02 -1.29
CA ARG A 66 7.85 1.30 -1.54
C ARG A 66 9.37 1.31 -1.40
N ARG A 67 9.94 0.64 -0.40
CA ARG A 67 11.41 0.52 -0.26
C ARG A 67 12.04 -0.13 -1.49
N ARG A 68 11.43 -1.20 -2.00
CA ARG A 68 11.91 -1.90 -3.20
C ARG A 68 11.86 -1.02 -4.44
N VAL A 69 10.76 -0.27 -4.63
CA VAL A 69 10.62 0.67 -5.75
C VAL A 69 11.69 1.77 -5.68
N LEU A 70 12.01 2.25 -4.48
CA LEU A 70 13.05 3.28 -4.26
C LEU A 70 14.47 2.73 -4.29
N GLY A 71 14.66 1.41 -4.29
CA GLY A 71 15.98 0.78 -4.19
C GLY A 71 16.66 1.01 -2.84
N VAL A 72 15.91 1.30 -1.78
CA VAL A 72 16.44 1.49 -0.42
C VAL A 72 16.53 0.11 0.26
N PRO A 73 17.72 -0.31 0.74
CA PRO A 73 17.85 -1.56 1.48
C PRO A 73 17.08 -1.51 2.80
N LEU A 74 16.60 -2.67 3.26
CA LEU A 74 16.13 -2.85 4.63
C LEU A 74 17.35 -2.63 5.54
N ASP A 75 17.37 -1.53 6.31
CA ASP A 75 18.38 -1.38 7.36
C ASP A 75 18.18 -2.53 8.38
N ASP A 76 19.25 -3.32 8.60
CA ASP A 76 19.38 -4.43 9.57
C ASP A 76 19.34 -3.95 11.04
#